data_AF-A0A0D6L471-F1
#
_entry.id   AF-A0A0D6L471-F1
#
_cell.length_a   1.000
_cell.length_b   1.000
_cell.length_c   1.000
_cell.angle_alpha   90.00
_cell.angle_beta   90.00
_cell.angle_gamma   90.00
#
_symmetry.space_group_name_H-M   'P 1'
#
loop_
_entity.id
_entity.type
_entity.pdbx_description
1 polymer ?
#
loop_
_entity_poly.entity_id
_entity_poly.type
_entity_poly.pdbx_seq_one_letter_code
_entity_poly.pdbx_strand_id
1 'polypeptide(L)'
;TMSGNRYEDCCTVLNSINDTKTAPQELVESQQKAVMSTWWSLVQAFWKRFGPDPIREEKLTEAIKQWCLEVTKDYEAVSVCDFTSSWRDGYAFNCLLHSF
;
A
#
# COMPACT_ATOMS: atom_id res chain seq x y z
N THR A 1 14.14 6.62 18.88
CA THR A 1 15.26 7.58 19.02
C THR A 1 16.30 7.17 17.99
N MET A 2 16.80 8.10 17.17
CA MET A 2 17.86 7.77 16.21
C MET A 2 19.17 7.54 16.96
N SER A 3 19.83 6.42 16.72
CA SER A 3 21.08 6.07 17.41
C SER A 3 22.28 6.84 16.84
N GLY A 4 22.14 7.44 15.65
CA GLY A 4 23.24 8.05 14.90
C GLY A 4 24.05 7.03 14.11
N ASN A 5 23.76 5.73 14.28
CA ASN A 5 24.26 4.66 13.43
C ASN A 5 23.19 4.32 12.38
N ARG A 6 23.49 4.65 11.12
CA ARG A 6 22.55 4.45 10.00
C ARG A 6 22.05 3.01 9.88
N TYR A 7 22.89 2.01 10.17
CA TYR A 7 22.49 0.61 10.10
C TYR A 7 21.47 0.27 11.18
N GLU A 8 21.73 0.67 12.43
CA GLU A 8 20.80 0.47 13.54
C GLU A 8 19.48 1.22 13.35
N ASP A 9 19.54 2.44 12.80
CA ASP A 9 18.35 3.23 12.47
C ASP A 9 17.52 2.53 11.38
N CYS A 10 18.16 1.99 10.33
CA CYS A 10 17.48 1.17 9.32
C CYS A 10 16.84 -0.09 9.92
N CYS A 11 17.55 -0.82 10.79
CA CYS A 11 17.00 -1.97 11.51
C CYS A 11 15.78 -1.57 12.36
N THR A 12 15.86 -0.44 13.06
CA THR A 12 14.76 0.08 13.90
C THR A 12 13.54 0.40 13.07
N VAL A 13 13.73 1.06 11.92
CA VAL A 13 12.64 1.37 10.98
C VAL A 13 11.98 0.10 10.47
N LEU A 14 12.74 -0.85 9.94
CA LEU A 14 12.21 -2.10 9.38
C LEU A 14 11.42 -2.90 10.42
N ASN A 15 11.95 -3.00 11.65
CA ASN A 15 11.24 -3.64 12.76
C ASN A 15 9.93 -2.91 13.12
N SER A 16 9.94 -1.57 13.14
CA SER A 16 8.75 -0.78 13.50
C SER A 16 7.57 -0.93 12.54
N ILE A 17 7.86 -1.23 11.26
CA ILE A 17 6.85 -1.49 10.22
C ILE A 17 6.65 -2.99 9.96
N ASN A 18 7.28 -3.86 10.76
CA ASN A 18 7.25 -5.31 10.63
C ASN A 18 7.67 -5.81 9.22
N ASP A 19 8.66 -5.13 8.61
CA ASP A 19 9.29 -5.56 7.35
C ASP A 19 10.41 -6.56 7.67
N THR A 20 10.13 -7.83 7.44
CA THR A 20 11.09 -8.94 7.64
C THR A 20 11.76 -9.38 6.34
N LYS A 21 11.46 -8.72 5.21
CA LYS A 21 11.90 -9.14 3.87
C LYS A 21 13.05 -8.28 3.35
N THR A 22 13.06 -7.01 3.70
CA THR A 22 14.10 -6.09 3.28
C THR A 22 15.34 -6.26 4.15
N ALA A 23 16.51 -6.49 3.54
CA ALA A 23 17.77 -6.54 4.28
C ALA A 23 18.18 -5.12 4.72
N PRO A 24 18.48 -4.87 6.01
CA PRO A 24 18.86 -3.54 6.47
C PRO A 24 20.07 -2.96 5.73
N GLN A 25 21.04 -3.81 5.38
CA GLN A 25 22.24 -3.39 4.65
C GLN A 25 21.90 -2.82 3.27
N GLU A 26 20.98 -3.43 2.52
CA GLU A 26 20.57 -2.94 1.20
C GLU A 26 19.87 -1.58 1.31
N LEU A 27 19.13 -1.35 2.40
CA LEU A 27 18.51 -0.04 2.70
C LEU A 27 19.56 1.01 3.09
N VAL A 28 20.56 0.64 3.88
CA VAL A 28 21.71 1.51 4.22
C VAL A 28 22.46 1.94 2.96
N GLU A 29 22.67 1.01 2.02
CA GLU A 29 23.32 1.26 0.72
C GLU A 29 22.42 1.99 -0.28
N SER A 30 21.17 2.26 0.08
CA SER A 30 20.19 2.94 -0.79
C SER A 30 19.90 2.16 -2.08
N GLN A 31 19.94 0.83 -2.03
CA GLN A 31 19.55 0.01 -3.17
C GLN A 31 18.08 0.25 -3.51
N GLN A 32 17.80 0.60 -4.77
CA GLN A 32 16.48 1.04 -5.21
C GLN A 32 15.37 0.03 -4.85
N LYS A 33 15.62 -1.26 -5.05
CA LYS A 33 14.65 -2.32 -4.73
C LYS A 33 14.32 -2.37 -3.24
N ALA A 34 15.33 -2.26 -2.37
CA ALA A 34 15.16 -2.24 -0.92
C ALA A 34 14.36 -1.00 -0.48
N VAL A 35 14.71 0.18 -1.00
CA VAL A 35 13.99 1.43 -0.71
C VAL A 35 12.50 1.33 -1.10
N MET A 36 12.21 0.84 -2.30
CA MET A 36 10.82 0.67 -2.76
C MET A 36 10.05 -0.39 -1.96
N SER A 37 10.72 -1.49 -1.59
CA SER A 37 10.15 -2.54 -0.73
C SER A 37 9.81 -1.98 0.65
N THR A 38 10.73 -1.25 1.29
CA THR A 38 10.49 -0.60 2.59
C THR A 38 9.34 0.40 2.52
N TRP A 39 9.27 1.22 1.45
CA TRP A 39 8.15 2.13 1.25
C TRP A 39 6.81 1.38 1.17
N TRP A 40 6.76 0.28 0.41
CA TRP A 40 5.55 -0.53 0.31
C TRP A 40 5.17 -1.20 1.64
N SER A 41 6.14 -1.69 2.41
CA SER A 41 5.92 -2.20 3.76
C SER A 41 5.37 -1.12 4.70
N LEU A 42 5.85 0.12 4.58
CA LEU A 42 5.35 1.25 5.36
C LEU A 42 3.88 1.56 5.04
N VAL A 43 3.48 1.56 3.76
CA VAL A 43 2.08 1.73 3.34
C VAL A 43 1.18 0.65 3.96
N GLN A 44 1.63 -0.62 3.94
CA GLN A 44 0.89 -1.73 4.55
C GLN A 44 0.82 -1.62 6.07
N ALA A 45 1.91 -1.21 6.74
CA ALA A 45 1.93 -1.00 8.18
C ALA A 45 0.99 0.12 8.60
N PHE A 46 0.93 1.20 7.82
CA PHE A 46 -0.02 2.29 8.02
C PHE A 46 -1.47 1.79 7.88
N TRP A 47 -1.78 1.07 6.80
CA TRP A 47 -3.11 0.46 6.61
C TRP A 47 -3.51 -0.43 7.77
N LYS A 48 -2.64 -1.34 8.20
CA LYS A 48 -2.94 -2.24 9.32
C LYS A 48 -3.18 -1.50 10.64
N ARG A 49 -2.57 -0.32 10.82
CA ARG A 49 -2.71 0.47 12.06
C ARG A 49 -3.90 1.42 12.05
N PHE A 50 -4.24 1.99 10.89
CA PHE A 50 -5.19 3.09 10.79
C PHE A 50 -6.36 2.84 9.84
N GLY A 51 -6.37 1.72 9.12
CA GLY A 51 -7.49 1.33 8.26
C GLY A 51 -8.78 1.11 9.07
N PRO A 52 -9.95 1.16 8.41
CA PRO A 52 -11.23 0.93 9.05
C PRO A 52 -11.41 -0.53 9.45
N ASP A 53 -11.96 -0.79 10.63
CA ASP A 53 -12.41 -2.13 11.02
C ASP A 53 -13.72 -2.49 10.32
N PRO A 54 -13.92 -3.75 9.88
CA PRO A 54 -12.99 -4.89 9.95
C PRO A 54 -12.01 -4.99 8.77
N ILE A 55 -12.13 -4.11 7.77
CA ILE A 55 -11.47 -4.22 6.46
C ILE A 55 -9.93 -4.18 6.57
N ARG A 56 -9.38 -3.53 7.60
CA ARG A 56 -7.92 -3.43 7.80
C ARG A 56 -7.20 -4.77 8.05
N GLU A 57 -7.93 -5.81 8.43
CA GLU A 57 -7.40 -7.17 8.64
C GLU A 57 -7.20 -7.93 7.31
N GLU A 58 -7.83 -7.47 6.23
CA GLU A 58 -7.66 -8.01 4.90
C GLU A 58 -6.37 -7.50 4.24
N LYS A 59 -5.94 -8.19 3.18
CA LYS A 59 -4.85 -7.69 2.34
C LYS A 59 -5.29 -6.36 1.72
N LEU A 60 -4.53 -5.28 1.97
CA LEU A 60 -4.79 -3.93 1.47
C LEU A 60 -5.26 -3.90 0.01
N THR A 61 -4.56 -4.61 -0.89
CA THR A 61 -4.90 -4.67 -2.32
C THR A 61 -6.28 -5.27 -2.57
N GLU A 62 -6.65 -6.35 -1.88
CA GLU A 62 -7.96 -7.00 -2.05
C GLU A 62 -9.07 -6.14 -1.44
N ALA A 63 -8.85 -5.60 -0.24
CA ALA A 63 -9.78 -4.71 0.44
C ALA A 63 -10.14 -3.49 -0.42
N ILE A 64 -9.13 -2.79 -0.96
CA ILE A 64 -9.36 -1.61 -1.79
C ILE A 64 -10.02 -1.99 -3.12
N LYS A 65 -9.65 -3.14 -3.71
CA LYS A 65 -10.27 -3.61 -4.96
C LYS A 65 -11.75 -3.91 -4.74
N GLN A 66 -12.08 -4.60 -3.66
CA GLN A 66 -13.45 -4.92 -3.29
C GLN A 66 -14.26 -3.65 -3.04
N TRP A 67 -13.70 -2.69 -2.31
CA TRP A 67 -14.33 -1.38 -2.13
C TRP A 67 -14.61 -0.67 -3.45
N CYS A 68 -13.64 -0.66 -4.38
CA CYS A 68 -13.86 -0.08 -5.71
C CYS A 68 -15.02 -0.76 -6.45
N LEU A 69 -15.06 -2.10 -6.46
CA LEU A 69 -16.13 -2.87 -7.10
C LEU A 69 -17.51 -2.57 -6.48
N GLU A 70 -17.59 -2.43 -5.16
CA GLU A 70 -18.83 -2.11 -4.46
C GLU A 70 -19.33 -0.70 -4.77
N VAL A 71 -18.41 0.28 -4.77
CA VAL A 71 -18.74 1.68 -5.05
C VAL A 71 -19.13 1.89 -6.51
N THR A 72 -18.50 1.16 -7.44
CA THR A 72 -18.80 1.28 -8.88
C THR A 72 -19.84 0.27 -9.38
N LYS A 73 -20.51 -0.49 -8.50
CA LYS A 73 -21.40 -1.60 -8.90
C LYS A 73 -22.56 -1.20 -9.82
N ASP A 74 -23.02 0.04 -9.71
CA ASP A 74 -24.17 0.57 -10.47
C ASP A 74 -23.73 1.21 -11.81
N TYR A 75 -22.43 1.20 -12.13
CA TYR A 75 -21.89 1.70 -13.39
C TYR A 75 -21.55 0.53 -14.33
N GLU A 76 -22.49 0.15 -15.20
CA GLU A 76 -22.35 -1.02 -16.09
C GLU A 76 -21.07 -1.02 -16.96
N ALA A 77 -20.58 0.17 -17.31
CA ALA A 77 -19.40 0.33 -18.16
C ALA A 77 -18.06 0.23 -17.41
N VAL A 78 -18.06 0.07 -16.08
CA VAL A 78 -16.85 0.01 -15.25
C VAL A 78 -16.78 -1.29 -14.46
N SER A 79 -15.64 -1.96 -14.54
CA SER A 79 -15.28 -3.06 -13.64
C SER A 79 -13.82 -2.97 -13.26
N VAL A 80 -13.54 -2.78 -11.96
CA VAL A 80 -12.18 -2.61 -11.44
C VAL A 80 -11.56 -3.98 -11.17
N CYS A 81 -10.88 -4.53 -12.18
CA CYS A 81 -10.26 -5.86 -12.12
C CYS A 81 -8.81 -5.83 -11.60
N ASP A 82 -8.11 -4.71 -11.79
CA ASP A 82 -6.73 -4.49 -11.36
C ASP A 82 -6.46 -3.01 -11.02
N PHE A 83 -5.26 -2.69 -10.52
CA PHE A 83 -4.82 -1.32 -10.24
C PHE A 83 -3.95 -0.71 -11.35
N THR A 84 -4.09 -1.20 -12.58
CA THR A 84 -3.31 -0.69 -13.73
C THR A 84 -4.20 -0.44 -14.95
N SER A 85 -4.62 -1.48 -15.67
CA SER A 85 -5.38 -1.38 -16.91
C SER A 85 -6.79 -0.84 -16.68
N SER A 86 -7.43 -1.17 -15.56
CA SER A 86 -8.80 -0.73 -15.22
C SER A 86 -8.93 0.79 -15.03
N TRP A 87 -7.80 1.49 -14.92
CA TRP A 87 -7.73 2.92 -14.62
C TRP A 87 -7.12 3.74 -15.75
N ARG A 88 -6.67 3.06 -16.82
CA ARG A 88 -5.83 3.65 -17.87
C ARG A 88 -6.53 4.74 -18.66
N ASP A 89 -7.84 4.60 -18.89
CA ASP A 89 -8.67 5.58 -19.60
C ASP A 89 -9.25 6.66 -18.68
N GLY A 90 -9.05 6.54 -17.37
CA GLY A 90 -9.55 7.46 -16.35
C GLY A 90 -11.04 7.33 -16.03
N TYR A 91 -11.79 6.46 -16.72
CA TYR A 91 -13.25 6.39 -16.56
C TYR A 91 -13.65 5.85 -15.17
N ALA A 92 -12.94 4.82 -14.68
CA ALA A 92 -13.15 4.29 -13.33
C ALA A 92 -12.95 5.34 -12.21
N PHE A 93 -11.99 6.28 -12.38
CA PHE A 93 -11.80 7.38 -11.44
C PHE A 93 -13.02 8.32 -11.42
N ASN A 94 -13.57 8.65 -12.59
CA ASN A 94 -14.75 9.52 -12.67
C ASN A 94 -15.98 8.87 -12.00
N CYS A 95 -16.21 7.58 -12.21
CA CYS A 95 -17.30 6.85 -11.57
C CYS A 95 -17.16 6.81 -10.04
N LEU A 96 -15.94 6.58 -9.53
CA LEU A 96 -15.69 6.66 -8.08
C LEU A 96 -15.96 8.04 -7.52
N LEU A 97 -15.49 9.10 -8.17
CA LEU A 97 -15.75 10.47 -7.71
C LEU A 97 -17.24 10.82 -7.73
N HIS A 98 -17.97 10.40 -8.76
CA HIS A 98 -19.40 10.67 -8.91
C HIS A 98 -20.27 9.90 -7.89
N SER A 99 -19.76 8.83 -7.29
CA SER A 99 -20.49 8.03 -6.30
C SER A 99 -20.65 8.68 -4.91
N PHE A 100 -19.97 9.81 -4.67
CA PHE A 100 -19.98 10.58 -3.41
C PHE A 100 -20.47 12.01 -3.63
#